data_AF-K6TSH8-F1
#
_entry.id   AF-K6TSH8-F1
#
_cell.length_a   1.000
_cell.length_b   1.000
_cell.length_c   1.000
_cell.angle_alpha   90.00
_cell.angle_beta   90.00
_cell.angle_gamma   90.00
#
_symmetry.space_group_name_H-M   'P 1'
#
loop_
_entity.id
_entity.type
_entity.pdbx_description
1 polymer ?
#
loop_
_entity_poly.entity_id
_entity_poly.type
_entity_poly.pdbx_seq_one_letter_code
_entity_poly.pdbx_strand_id
1 'polypeptide(L)'
;MQVTAMDIYRLLPQTNCEDCDEAACGEASCMAFATKLSEKEAQLELCTEISSEGFAKLESLLAPAVREITIGNGDKTTTIGGDEVLYRYELTYYNPTSLVIDVSDNLSDAEFTERVKVIEETEFERIGEMLTLDAIALRNASGDAGKFAEAALKLKKAKLPLVLCSFDSGAMKAALEKVGDERPLIYAVNESNLEEMAALALEYNCPVAIFSPNDLEKMKQMSRVLREKGIEDIVLDPGTFVEEGIGDSLDNFVMIRRLAVEEQDEDFRFPILGIPALTWLYEKDEIQGGIREATIAATLMNKYADMLIFHGTNIWELIPVLTLRQGIYTDPRKPQAVDAGLYEFGDLDKDSPILMTTNFALTFYTVEGDIKGKTNAYLLVLDTEGRAVDVSLAGGQLNAEAVADLIKETGIEDKVETRTLIIPGLAAPVSGEIEDESGWEVLVGPRDSSGVPDFLDKLKEKS
;
A
#
# COMPACT_ATOMS: atom_id res chain seq x y z
N MET A 1 -21.86 -1.80 12.96
CA MET A 1 -22.95 -1.49 12.00
C MET A 1 -22.39 -0.42 11.08
N GLN A 2 -22.34 -0.65 9.76
CA GLN A 2 -21.69 0.29 8.84
C GLN A 2 -22.44 1.63 8.86
N VAL A 3 -21.72 2.72 9.12
CA VAL A 3 -22.29 4.07 9.17
C VAL A 3 -22.82 4.42 7.79
N THR A 4 -24.10 4.78 7.71
CA THR A 4 -24.69 5.16 6.43
C THR A 4 -24.52 6.66 6.18
N ALA A 5 -24.51 7.08 4.91
CA ALA A 5 -24.58 8.49 4.53
C ALA A 5 -25.77 9.20 5.20
N MET A 6 -26.88 8.50 5.44
CA MET A 6 -28.03 9.03 6.17
C MET A 6 -27.76 9.29 7.65
N ASP A 7 -26.97 8.45 8.31
CA ASP A 7 -26.60 8.64 9.71
C ASP A 7 -25.67 9.85 9.87
N ILE A 8 -24.74 10.05 8.93
CA ILE A 8 -23.87 11.24 8.85
C ILE A 8 -24.71 12.49 8.55
N TYR A 9 -25.58 12.44 7.54
CA TYR A 9 -26.41 13.58 7.13
C TYR A 9 -27.28 14.12 8.28
N ARG A 10 -27.79 13.23 9.15
CA ARG A 10 -28.57 13.64 10.33
C ARG A 10 -27.79 14.49 11.32
N LEU A 11 -26.47 14.37 11.35
CA LEU A 11 -25.57 15.12 12.24
C LEU A 11 -24.93 16.34 11.56
N LEU A 12 -24.98 16.42 10.22
CA LEU A 12 -24.57 17.61 9.49
C LEU A 12 -25.55 18.78 9.70
N PRO A 13 -25.15 20.03 9.41
CA PRO A 13 -25.99 21.22 9.58
C PRO A 13 -27.27 21.25 8.74
N GLN A 14 -27.34 20.46 7.67
CA GLN A 14 -28.49 20.39 6.72
C GLN A 14 -28.85 21.74 6.08
N THR A 15 -27.89 22.67 6.02
CA THR A 15 -28.08 23.99 5.42
C THR A 15 -27.95 23.98 3.90
N ASN A 16 -27.30 22.95 3.34
CA ASN A 16 -26.87 22.86 1.93
C ASN A 16 -26.11 24.09 1.41
N CYS A 17 -25.65 24.97 2.31
CA CYS A 17 -24.98 26.23 1.99
C CYS A 17 -25.68 27.04 0.89
N GLU A 18 -27.02 27.05 0.83
CA GLU A 18 -27.78 27.72 -0.25
C GLU A 18 -27.52 29.24 -0.34
N ASP A 19 -27.06 29.85 0.76
CA ASP A 19 -26.73 31.27 0.86
C ASP A 19 -25.23 31.58 0.64
N CYS A 20 -24.40 30.58 0.36
CA CYS A 20 -22.97 30.73 0.13
C CYS A 20 -22.67 30.74 -1.38
N ASP A 21 -21.77 31.61 -1.83
CA ASP A 21 -21.32 31.63 -3.24
C ASP A 21 -20.67 30.29 -3.65
N GLU A 22 -19.96 29.65 -2.72
CA GLU A 22 -19.47 28.27 -2.80
C GLU A 22 -19.59 27.61 -1.41
N ALA A 23 -20.03 26.35 -1.36
CA ALA A 23 -20.02 25.60 -0.10
C ALA A 23 -18.57 25.43 0.37
N ALA A 24 -18.29 25.66 1.66
CA ALA A 24 -16.94 25.53 2.23
C ALA A 24 -16.32 24.13 1.99
N CYS A 25 -17.18 23.11 1.91
CA CYS A 25 -16.77 21.74 1.62
C CYS A 25 -16.72 21.37 0.14
N GLY A 26 -17.04 22.29 -0.78
CA GLY A 26 -17.00 22.07 -2.23
C GLY A 26 -18.09 21.16 -2.80
N GLU A 27 -19.04 20.70 -1.98
CA GLU A 27 -20.07 19.75 -2.39
C GLU A 27 -21.42 20.39 -2.72
N ALA A 28 -22.14 19.79 -3.67
CA ALA A 28 -23.43 20.28 -4.15
C ALA A 28 -24.56 20.23 -3.10
N SER A 29 -24.41 19.43 -2.03
CA SER A 29 -25.35 19.37 -0.90
C SER A 29 -24.71 18.72 0.32
N CYS A 30 -25.31 18.89 1.50
CA CYS A 30 -24.88 18.18 2.70
C CYS A 30 -25.03 16.64 2.54
N MET A 31 -25.97 16.16 1.71
CA MET A 31 -26.11 14.72 1.43
C MET A 31 -24.98 14.19 0.55
N ALA A 32 -24.54 14.98 -0.45
CA ALA A 32 -23.38 14.64 -1.25
C ALA A 32 -22.11 14.59 -0.38
N PHE A 33 -21.93 15.59 0.49
CA PHE A 33 -20.84 15.59 1.48
C PHE A 33 -20.92 14.40 2.43
N ALA A 34 -22.11 14.06 2.94
CA ALA A 34 -22.29 12.88 3.79
C ALA A 34 -21.92 11.56 3.07
N THR A 35 -22.21 11.46 1.78
CA THR A 35 -21.84 10.30 0.95
C THR A 35 -20.32 10.22 0.82
N LYS A 36 -19.65 11.32 0.44
CA LYS A 36 -18.19 11.38 0.38
C LYS A 36 -17.51 11.10 1.72
N LEU A 37 -18.06 11.60 2.83
CA LEU A 37 -17.57 11.28 4.17
C LEU A 37 -17.71 9.77 4.48
N SER A 38 -18.85 9.14 4.14
CA SER A 38 -19.01 7.69 4.34
C SER A 38 -18.08 6.85 3.47
N GLU A 39 -17.66 7.38 2.33
CA GLU A 39 -16.74 6.73 1.39
C GLU A 39 -15.27 7.11 1.63
N LYS A 40 -14.99 7.92 2.67
CA LYS A 40 -13.67 8.49 2.98
C LYS A 40 -13.04 9.31 1.82
N GLU A 41 -13.87 9.88 0.96
CA GLU A 41 -13.46 10.74 -0.16
C GLU A 41 -13.40 12.23 0.23
N ALA A 42 -13.79 12.58 1.46
CA ALA A 42 -13.73 13.94 1.99
C ALA A 42 -13.35 13.94 3.49
N GLN A 43 -12.82 15.07 3.95
CA GLN A 43 -12.48 15.31 5.35
C GLN A 43 -13.58 16.11 6.06
N LEU A 44 -13.88 15.76 7.31
CA LEU A 44 -14.95 16.38 8.10
C LEU A 44 -14.70 17.89 8.32
N GLU A 45 -13.44 18.25 8.45
CA GLU A 45 -12.90 19.59 8.66
C GLU A 45 -13.25 20.57 7.53
N LEU A 46 -13.59 20.06 6.34
CA LEU A 46 -13.97 20.90 5.20
C LEU A 46 -15.31 21.63 5.42
N CYS A 47 -16.15 21.16 6.33
CA CYS A 47 -17.41 21.83 6.63
C CYS A 47 -17.26 22.77 7.84
N THR A 48 -17.15 24.07 7.55
CA THR A 48 -16.97 25.12 8.57
C THR A 48 -18.23 25.42 9.39
N GLU A 49 -19.40 24.96 8.94
CA GLU A 49 -20.70 25.22 9.57
C GLU A 49 -21.09 24.18 10.64
N ILE A 50 -20.27 23.15 10.85
CA ILE A 50 -20.54 22.12 11.86
C ILE A 50 -20.34 22.72 13.26
N SER A 51 -21.32 22.53 14.13
CA SER A 51 -21.17 22.90 15.54
C SER A 51 -20.10 22.04 16.21
N SER A 52 -19.40 22.55 17.23
CA SER A 52 -18.38 21.79 17.95
C SER A 52 -18.90 20.45 18.51
N GLU A 53 -20.16 20.42 18.94
CA GLU A 53 -20.82 19.19 19.42
C GLU A 53 -21.14 18.22 18.27
N GLY A 54 -21.60 18.73 17.13
CA GLY A 54 -21.86 17.93 15.92
C GLY A 54 -20.57 17.35 15.36
N PHE A 55 -19.48 18.13 15.38
CA PHE A 55 -18.16 17.73 14.93
C PHE A 55 -17.65 16.54 15.75
N ALA A 56 -17.63 16.64 17.08
CA ALA A 56 -17.17 15.55 17.94
C ALA A 56 -18.00 14.26 17.78
N LYS A 57 -19.32 14.38 17.56
CA LYS A 57 -20.18 13.21 17.31
C LYS A 57 -19.89 12.58 15.95
N LEU A 58 -19.70 13.38 14.91
CA LEU A 58 -19.37 12.91 13.57
C LEU A 58 -17.98 12.29 13.52
N GLU A 59 -17.00 12.91 14.17
CA GLU A 59 -15.64 12.41 14.32
C GLU A 59 -15.67 11.03 15.01
N SER A 60 -16.37 10.89 16.14
CA SER A 60 -16.53 9.60 16.81
C SER A 60 -17.29 8.57 15.98
N LEU A 61 -18.24 9.00 15.14
CA LEU A 61 -19.03 8.10 14.28
C LEU A 61 -18.22 7.61 13.08
N LEU A 62 -17.40 8.49 12.51
CA LEU A 62 -16.53 8.22 11.35
C LEU A 62 -15.19 7.60 11.75
N ALA A 63 -14.87 7.57 13.05
CA ALA A 63 -13.64 7.00 13.56
C ALA A 63 -13.55 5.51 13.14
N PRO A 64 -12.42 5.10 12.54
CA PRO A 64 -12.29 3.75 12.04
C PRO A 64 -12.33 2.71 13.14
N ALA A 65 -12.76 1.50 12.79
CA ALA A 65 -12.77 0.39 13.75
C ALA A 65 -11.39 0.17 14.37
N VAL A 66 -10.31 0.24 13.57
CA VAL A 66 -8.94 0.35 14.07
C VAL A 66 -8.43 1.77 13.92
N ARG A 67 -7.95 2.34 15.02
CA ARG A 67 -7.40 3.69 15.07
C ARG A 67 -6.26 3.84 14.07
N GLU A 68 -6.27 4.98 13.38
CA GLU A 68 -5.17 5.39 12.52
C GLU A 68 -4.06 6.04 13.34
N ILE A 69 -2.82 5.60 13.13
CA ILE A 69 -1.65 6.12 13.84
C ILE A 69 -0.60 6.52 12.81
N THR A 70 -0.26 7.81 12.81
CA THR A 70 0.91 8.31 12.08
C THR A 70 2.16 8.06 12.92
N ILE A 71 3.29 7.76 12.28
CA ILE A 71 4.63 7.66 12.86
C ILE A 71 5.53 8.57 12.04
N GLY A 72 6.36 9.38 12.71
CA GLY A 72 7.11 10.44 12.04
C GLY A 72 6.42 11.81 12.06
N ASN A 73 7.04 12.79 11.42
CA ASN A 73 6.55 14.16 11.27
C ASN A 73 6.89 14.73 9.87
N GLY A 74 6.09 15.69 9.39
CA GLY A 74 6.34 16.39 8.12
C GLY A 74 6.33 15.45 6.92
N ASP A 75 7.34 15.54 6.05
CA ASP A 75 7.46 14.69 4.86
C ASP A 75 7.93 13.26 5.19
N LYS A 76 8.36 13.00 6.44
CA LYS A 76 8.88 11.71 6.90
C LYS A 76 7.84 10.99 7.74
N THR A 77 6.75 10.57 7.13
CA THR A 77 5.64 9.93 7.85
C THR A 77 5.22 8.63 7.21
N THR A 78 4.80 7.69 8.05
CA THR A 78 4.02 6.52 7.64
C THR A 78 2.78 6.44 8.52
N THR A 79 1.67 5.95 7.97
CA THR A 79 0.39 5.83 8.66
C THR A 79 -0.04 4.37 8.65
N ILE A 80 -0.42 3.86 9.81
CA ILE A 80 -0.83 2.46 10.01
C ILE A 80 -2.22 2.39 10.67
N GLY A 81 -2.94 1.28 10.45
CA GLY A 81 -4.32 1.10 10.93
C GLY A 81 -5.37 1.76 10.04
N GLY A 82 -6.46 2.25 10.62
CA GLY A 82 -7.55 2.88 9.86
C GLY A 82 -8.55 1.89 9.22
N ASP A 83 -8.41 0.60 9.51
CA ASP A 83 -9.27 -0.45 8.95
C ASP A 83 -10.68 -0.45 9.54
N GLU A 84 -11.65 -0.79 8.69
CA GLU A 84 -13.08 -0.79 9.01
C GLU A 84 -13.72 -2.18 8.89
N VAL A 85 -13.13 -3.04 8.06
CA VAL A 85 -13.72 -4.32 7.66
C VAL A 85 -12.71 -5.43 7.80
N LEU A 86 -13.22 -6.64 7.98
CA LEU A 86 -12.36 -7.83 8.03
C LEU A 86 -11.94 -8.28 6.65
N TYR A 87 -12.75 -8.05 5.63
CA TYR A 87 -12.48 -8.57 4.30
C TYR A 87 -12.50 -7.45 3.27
N ARG A 88 -11.43 -7.32 2.49
CA ARG A 88 -11.29 -6.26 1.47
C ARG A 88 -12.43 -6.19 0.45
N TYR A 89 -13.16 -7.29 0.21
CA TYR A 89 -14.31 -7.25 -0.71
C TYR A 89 -15.52 -6.50 -0.14
N GLU A 90 -15.56 -6.24 1.18
CA GLU A 90 -16.62 -5.48 1.85
C GLU A 90 -16.37 -3.98 1.72
N LEU A 91 -15.11 -3.56 1.90
CA LEU A 91 -14.61 -2.21 1.71
C LEU A 91 -13.11 -2.27 1.45
N THR A 92 -12.57 -1.35 0.65
CA THR A 92 -11.13 -1.26 0.44
C THR A 92 -10.39 -1.04 1.76
N TYR A 93 -9.18 -1.59 1.86
CA TYR A 93 -8.23 -1.18 2.88
C TYR A 93 -7.52 0.09 2.41
N TYR A 94 -7.26 1.03 3.32
CA TYR A 94 -6.79 2.37 2.96
C TYR A 94 -5.31 2.59 3.24
N ASN A 95 -4.81 2.17 4.41
CA ASN A 95 -3.42 2.37 4.80
C ASN A 95 -2.62 1.08 4.61
N PRO A 96 -1.73 0.99 3.60
CA PRO A 96 -0.93 -0.20 3.35
C PRO A 96 -0.05 -0.58 4.53
N THR A 97 0.16 -1.88 4.73
CA THR A 97 1.11 -2.39 5.75
C THR A 97 2.46 -1.71 5.62
N SER A 98 2.93 -1.09 6.70
CA SER A 98 4.24 -0.46 6.76
C SER A 98 5.33 -1.54 6.81
N LEU A 99 6.22 -1.52 5.82
CA LEU A 99 7.37 -2.41 5.69
C LEU A 99 8.62 -1.71 6.21
N VAL A 100 9.14 -2.22 7.31
CA VAL A 100 10.18 -1.59 8.12
C VAL A 100 11.42 -2.47 8.13
N ILE A 101 12.60 -1.91 7.86
CA ILE A 101 13.85 -2.68 7.92
C ILE A 101 14.61 -2.35 9.20
N ASP A 102 15.09 -3.37 9.89
CA ASP A 102 15.90 -3.20 11.10
C ASP A 102 17.31 -2.68 10.79
N VAL A 103 17.88 -1.90 11.69
CA VAL A 103 19.30 -1.51 11.68
C VAL A 103 19.82 -1.63 13.10
N SER A 104 20.97 -2.27 13.30
CA SER A 104 21.53 -2.43 14.64
C SER A 104 22.54 -1.33 14.98
N ASP A 105 22.47 -0.83 16.21
CA ASP A 105 23.42 0.14 16.77
C ASP A 105 24.84 -0.42 17.03
N ASN A 106 25.04 -1.73 16.87
CA ASN A 106 26.34 -2.39 17.06
C ASN A 106 27.13 -2.58 15.75
N LEU A 107 26.54 -2.19 14.60
CA LEU A 107 27.22 -2.17 13.31
C LEU A 107 28.35 -1.14 13.31
N SER A 108 29.36 -1.35 12.48
CA SER A 108 30.35 -0.28 12.23
C SER A 108 29.69 0.90 11.50
N ASP A 109 30.28 2.10 11.62
CA ASP A 109 29.75 3.30 10.96
C ASP A 109 29.58 3.14 9.45
N ALA A 110 30.48 2.39 8.80
CA ALA A 110 30.41 2.10 7.37
C ALA A 110 29.24 1.17 7.03
N GLU A 111 29.09 0.06 7.75
CA GLU A 111 27.97 -0.89 7.56
C GLU A 111 26.62 -0.26 7.89
N PHE A 112 26.56 0.56 8.94
CA PHE A 112 25.35 1.29 9.31
C PHE A 112 24.91 2.24 8.20
N THR A 113 25.84 3.05 7.68
CA THR A 113 25.54 4.02 6.61
C THR A 113 25.13 3.32 5.33
N GLU A 114 25.83 2.24 4.95
CA GLU A 114 25.49 1.47 3.75
C GLU A 114 24.11 0.83 3.88
N ARG A 115 23.79 0.25 5.04
CA ARG A 115 22.48 -0.37 5.28
C ARG A 115 21.34 0.65 5.19
N VAL A 116 21.50 1.83 5.79
CA VAL A 116 20.49 2.91 5.69
C VAL A 116 20.30 3.34 4.24
N LYS A 117 21.41 3.48 3.49
CA LYS A 117 21.36 3.82 2.06
C LYS A 117 20.60 2.77 1.25
N VAL A 118 20.87 1.48 1.46
CA VAL A 118 20.14 0.39 0.78
C VAL A 118 18.64 0.49 1.07
N ILE A 119 18.25 0.76 2.32
CA ILE A 119 16.83 0.90 2.70
C ILE A 119 16.18 2.08 1.95
N GLU A 120 16.83 3.25 1.92
CA GLU A 120 16.28 4.46 1.28
C GLU A 120 16.27 4.42 -0.25
N GLU A 121 17.17 3.65 -0.86
CA GLU A 121 17.28 3.51 -2.32
C GLU A 121 16.51 2.28 -2.85
N THR A 122 15.93 1.46 -1.97
CA THR A 122 15.11 0.33 -2.40
C THR A 122 13.80 0.82 -3.00
N GLU A 123 13.69 0.65 -4.31
CA GLU A 123 12.49 0.96 -5.08
C GLU A 123 12.25 -0.11 -6.16
N PHE A 124 10.98 -0.39 -6.44
CA PHE A 124 10.58 -1.33 -7.47
C PHE A 124 9.36 -0.80 -8.21
N GLU A 125 9.53 -0.45 -9.49
CA GLU A 125 8.42 0.00 -10.34
C GLU A 125 7.55 -1.19 -10.76
N ARG A 126 6.25 -1.11 -10.48
CA ARG A 126 5.27 -2.12 -10.90
C ARG A 126 3.94 -1.47 -11.22
N ILE A 127 3.46 -1.69 -12.45
CA ILE A 127 2.14 -1.21 -12.93
C ILE A 127 2.07 0.33 -12.83
N GLY A 128 3.17 1.01 -13.17
CA GLY A 128 3.27 2.48 -13.11
C GLY A 128 3.40 3.09 -11.72
N GLU A 129 3.51 2.27 -10.66
CA GLU A 129 3.70 2.72 -9.29
C GLU A 129 5.10 2.34 -8.79
N MET A 130 5.76 3.26 -8.07
CA MET A 130 7.01 2.98 -7.38
C MET A 130 6.72 2.38 -6.00
N LEU A 131 7.09 1.11 -5.80
CA LEU A 131 6.94 0.44 -4.52
C LEU A 131 8.21 0.62 -3.68
N THR A 132 8.07 1.17 -2.47
CA THR A 132 9.19 1.53 -1.57
C THR A 132 9.01 0.96 -0.16
N LEU A 133 10.03 1.13 0.69
CA LEU A 133 9.97 0.83 2.13
C LEU A 133 9.53 2.07 2.92
N ASP A 134 9.02 1.90 4.14
CA ASP A 134 8.29 2.98 4.83
C ASP A 134 8.95 3.50 6.11
N ALA A 135 9.77 2.69 6.80
CA ALA A 135 10.41 3.11 8.04
C ALA A 135 11.72 2.33 8.31
N ILE A 136 12.50 2.84 9.28
CA ILE A 136 13.73 2.19 9.78
C ILE A 136 13.55 1.82 11.26
N ALA A 137 13.77 0.55 11.61
CA ALA A 137 13.74 0.08 13.00
C ALA A 137 15.15 0.02 13.61
N LEU A 138 15.53 1.01 14.40
CA LEU A 138 16.81 1.01 15.10
C LEU A 138 16.77 0.08 16.31
N ARG A 139 17.59 -0.97 16.34
CA ARG A 139 17.72 -1.90 17.46
C ARG A 139 18.87 -1.53 18.39
N ASN A 140 18.57 -1.45 19.68
CA ASN A 140 19.56 -1.42 20.75
C ASN A 140 20.14 -2.84 20.97
N ALA A 141 20.91 -3.34 20.01
CA ALA A 141 21.55 -4.66 20.12
C ALA A 141 22.86 -4.60 20.92
N SER A 142 23.45 -3.40 21.07
CA SER A 142 24.63 -3.19 21.88
C SER A 142 24.35 -3.25 23.39
N GLY A 143 23.11 -2.96 23.80
CA GLY A 143 22.72 -2.80 25.20
C GLY A 143 23.25 -1.51 25.84
N ASP A 144 23.85 -0.60 25.06
CA ASP A 144 24.47 0.63 25.54
C ASP A 144 23.62 1.85 25.15
N ALA A 145 23.12 2.58 26.16
CA ALA A 145 22.27 3.74 25.96
C ALA A 145 22.94 4.86 25.14
N GLY A 146 24.26 5.03 25.27
CA GLY A 146 25.02 6.04 24.53
C GLY A 146 25.11 5.71 23.04
N LYS A 147 25.50 4.47 22.72
CA LYS A 147 25.57 3.99 21.33
C LYS A 147 24.21 4.04 20.64
N PHE A 148 23.15 3.62 21.34
CA PHE A 148 21.79 3.67 20.81
C PHE A 148 21.35 5.10 20.50
N ALA A 149 21.63 6.05 21.41
CA ALA A 149 21.33 7.47 21.20
C ALA A 149 22.14 8.09 20.06
N GLU A 150 23.42 7.74 19.91
CA GLU A 150 24.27 8.19 18.81
C GLU A 150 23.79 7.64 17.46
N ALA A 151 23.39 6.36 17.41
CA ALA A 151 22.82 5.75 16.21
C ALA A 151 21.47 6.40 15.84
N ALA A 152 20.61 6.70 16.81
CA ALA A 152 19.36 7.42 16.60
C ALA A 152 19.63 8.83 16.02
N LEU A 153 20.60 9.56 16.58
CA LEU A 153 20.98 10.88 16.07
C LEU A 153 21.48 10.82 14.61
N LYS A 154 22.21 9.76 14.21
CA LYS A 154 22.61 9.56 12.81
C LYS A 154 21.39 9.40 11.91
N LEU A 155 20.39 8.63 12.35
CA LEU A 155 19.14 8.39 11.63
C LEU A 155 18.21 9.60 11.55
N LYS A 156 18.41 10.64 12.36
CA LYS A 156 17.67 11.90 12.21
C LYS A 156 17.77 12.50 10.80
N LYS A 157 18.87 12.22 10.08
CA LYS A 157 19.09 12.66 8.70
C LYS A 157 18.46 11.75 7.65
N ALA A 158 17.97 10.57 8.04
CA ALA A 158 17.31 9.65 7.13
C ALA A 158 16.01 10.24 6.60
N LYS A 159 15.56 9.77 5.43
CA LYS A 159 14.32 10.18 4.75
C LYS A 159 13.08 9.49 5.33
N LEU A 160 13.26 8.39 6.04
CA LEU A 160 12.18 7.57 6.56
C LEU A 160 11.96 7.79 8.07
N PRO A 161 10.71 7.66 8.56
CA PRO A 161 10.40 7.65 9.98
C PRO A 161 11.08 6.50 10.72
N LEU A 162 11.17 6.64 12.05
CA LEU A 162 11.94 5.74 12.90
C LEU A 162 11.05 4.92 13.84
N VAL A 163 11.42 3.65 14.02
CA VAL A 163 10.98 2.80 15.13
C VAL A 163 12.20 2.59 16.03
N LEU A 164 12.11 2.97 17.31
CA LEU A 164 13.17 2.78 18.29
C LEU A 164 12.91 1.48 19.05
N CYS A 165 13.77 0.47 18.91
CA CYS A 165 13.59 -0.86 19.49
C CYS A 165 14.51 -1.08 20.69
N SER A 166 14.00 -0.87 21.91
CA SER A 166 14.63 -1.22 23.17
C SER A 166 13.61 -1.44 24.30
N PHE A 167 13.83 -2.45 25.14
CA PHE A 167 13.09 -2.61 26.40
C PHE A 167 13.69 -1.82 27.56
N ASP A 168 14.90 -1.27 27.41
CA ASP A 168 15.57 -0.45 28.42
C ASP A 168 15.09 1.00 28.34
N SER A 169 14.41 1.46 29.39
CA SER A 169 13.84 2.81 29.46
C SER A 169 14.92 3.90 29.48
N GLY A 170 16.10 3.63 30.03
CA GLY A 170 17.23 4.55 30.02
C GLY A 170 17.81 4.77 28.62
N ALA A 171 17.98 3.69 27.86
CA ALA A 171 18.39 3.77 26.46
C ALA A 171 17.33 4.44 25.59
N MET A 172 16.04 4.09 25.78
CA MET A 172 14.93 4.73 25.07
C MET A 172 14.91 6.24 25.33
N LYS A 173 15.03 6.66 26.60
CA LYS A 173 15.11 8.07 26.97
C LYS A 173 16.28 8.77 26.28
N ALA A 174 17.47 8.18 26.33
CA ALA A 174 18.66 8.77 25.72
C ALA A 174 18.50 8.96 24.19
N ALA A 175 17.82 8.04 23.50
CA ALA A 175 17.50 8.19 22.08
C ALA A 175 16.42 9.26 21.83
N LEU A 176 15.34 9.26 22.61
CA LEU A 176 14.25 10.25 22.49
C LEU A 176 14.73 11.69 22.75
N GLU A 177 15.71 11.89 23.64
CA GLU A 177 16.37 13.20 23.80
C GLU A 177 17.03 13.72 22.50
N LYS A 178 17.33 12.84 21.54
CA LYS A 178 17.93 13.19 20.24
C LYS A 178 16.93 13.30 19.09
N VAL A 179 15.93 12.42 19.07
CA VAL A 179 15.01 12.25 17.93
C VAL A 179 13.54 12.20 18.31
N GLY A 180 13.17 12.47 19.56
CA GLY A 180 11.76 12.48 19.99
C GLY A 180 10.92 13.54 19.28
N ASP A 181 11.55 14.62 18.81
CA ASP A 181 10.93 15.64 17.96
C ASP A 181 10.59 15.15 16.54
N GLU A 182 11.15 14.03 16.10
CA GLU A 182 10.77 13.33 14.86
C GLU A 182 9.58 12.37 15.08
N ARG A 183 9.03 12.28 16.30
CA ARG A 183 7.89 11.44 16.67
C ARG A 183 8.03 9.96 16.25
N PRO A 184 9.11 9.26 16.69
CA PRO A 184 9.31 7.84 16.39
C PRO A 184 8.31 6.93 17.11
N LEU A 185 8.14 5.70 16.63
CA LEU A 185 7.46 4.64 17.37
C LEU A 185 8.38 4.07 18.46
N ILE A 186 7.92 4.10 19.71
CA ILE A 186 8.59 3.50 20.86
C ILE A 186 8.25 2.01 20.90
N TYR A 187 9.22 1.15 20.61
CA TYR A 187 9.10 -0.30 20.71
C TYR A 187 10.03 -0.82 21.84
N ALA A 188 9.53 -1.36 22.95
CA ALA A 188 8.12 -1.55 23.32
C ALA A 188 7.91 -1.54 24.84
N VAL A 189 6.65 -1.30 25.22
CA VAL A 189 6.13 -1.43 26.58
C VAL A 189 5.81 -2.90 26.87
N ASN A 190 6.30 -3.40 28.00
CA ASN A 190 5.93 -4.69 28.60
C ASN A 190 5.59 -4.49 30.08
N GLU A 191 5.21 -5.55 30.80
CA GLU A 191 4.84 -5.46 32.22
C GLU A 191 5.91 -4.84 33.12
N SER A 192 7.18 -5.04 32.79
CA SER A 192 8.29 -4.61 33.64
C SER A 192 8.67 -3.14 33.48
N ASN A 193 8.32 -2.52 32.35
CA ASN A 193 8.74 -1.15 32.01
C ASN A 193 7.58 -0.20 31.68
N LEU A 194 6.32 -0.62 31.88
CA LEU A 194 5.11 0.11 31.47
C LEU A 194 5.09 1.56 31.96
N GLU A 195 5.32 1.77 33.25
CA GLU A 195 5.24 3.11 33.85
C GLU A 195 6.27 4.07 33.26
N GLU A 196 7.51 3.60 33.08
CA GLU A 196 8.62 4.41 32.60
C GLU A 196 8.47 4.73 31.11
N MET A 197 8.15 3.73 30.30
CA MET A 197 7.95 3.90 28.85
C MET A 197 6.69 4.72 28.54
N ALA A 198 5.62 4.58 29.31
CA ALA A 198 4.42 5.41 29.18
C ALA A 198 4.72 6.90 29.46
N ALA A 199 5.52 7.19 30.49
CA ALA A 199 5.94 8.55 30.79
C ALA A 199 6.75 9.16 29.63
N LEU A 200 7.64 8.38 29.01
CA LEU A 200 8.40 8.83 27.84
C LEU A 200 7.51 9.07 26.62
N ALA A 201 6.54 8.19 26.35
CA ALA A 201 5.59 8.36 25.25
C ALA A 201 4.79 9.67 25.40
N LEU A 202 4.34 10.00 26.61
CA LEU A 202 3.65 11.26 26.91
C LEU A 202 4.57 12.48 26.81
N GLU A 203 5.79 12.40 27.35
CA GLU A 203 6.77 13.50 27.34
C GLU A 203 7.12 13.93 25.92
N TYR A 204 7.32 12.96 25.02
CA TYR A 204 7.73 13.21 23.64
C TYR A 204 6.58 13.13 22.62
N ASN A 205 5.34 12.92 23.08
CA ASN A 205 4.16 12.75 22.23
C ASN A 205 4.35 11.70 21.12
N CYS A 206 4.98 10.57 21.47
CA CYS A 206 5.36 9.50 20.56
C CYS A 206 4.40 8.31 20.66
N PRO A 207 4.05 7.66 19.54
CA PRO A 207 3.30 6.41 19.58
C PRO A 207 4.10 5.30 20.26
N VAL A 208 3.41 4.32 20.85
CA VAL A 208 4.04 3.25 21.62
C VAL A 208 3.49 1.87 21.28
N ALA A 209 4.37 0.88 21.14
CA ALA A 209 3.99 -0.51 20.96
C ALA A 209 3.88 -1.23 22.31
N ILE A 210 2.82 -2.01 22.51
CA ILE A 210 2.69 -3.00 23.58
C ILE A 210 3.24 -4.32 23.09
N PHE A 211 4.15 -4.91 23.85
CA PHE A 211 4.65 -6.26 23.62
C PHE A 211 4.09 -7.22 24.68
N SER A 212 3.20 -8.13 24.26
CA SER A 212 2.60 -9.14 25.12
C SER A 212 2.44 -10.47 24.36
N PRO A 213 3.51 -11.30 24.33
CA PRO A 213 3.55 -12.47 23.47
C PRO A 213 2.54 -13.55 23.89
N ASN A 214 1.61 -13.86 23.01
CA ASN A 214 0.55 -14.88 23.19
C ASN A 214 -0.31 -14.71 24.46
N ASP A 215 -0.49 -13.47 24.91
CA ASP A 215 -1.31 -13.15 26.09
C ASP A 215 -2.20 -11.92 25.81
N LEU A 216 -3.29 -12.15 25.09
CA LEU A 216 -4.24 -11.08 24.76
C LEU A 216 -4.93 -10.50 26.01
N GLU A 217 -5.10 -11.28 27.09
CA GLU A 217 -5.69 -10.76 28.32
C GLU A 217 -4.77 -9.72 28.97
N LYS A 218 -3.47 -10.01 29.02
CA LYS A 218 -2.47 -9.05 29.51
C LYS A 218 -2.36 -7.84 28.59
N MET A 219 -2.33 -8.05 27.27
CA MET A 219 -2.34 -6.97 26.29
C MET A 219 -3.51 -6.01 26.52
N LYS A 220 -4.72 -6.56 26.73
CA LYS A 220 -5.92 -5.78 27.04
C LYS A 220 -5.75 -4.91 28.29
N GLN A 221 -5.20 -5.50 29.36
CA GLN A 221 -4.94 -4.77 30.60
C GLN A 221 -3.95 -3.62 30.39
N MET A 222 -2.86 -3.88 29.65
CA MET A 222 -1.85 -2.86 29.37
C MET A 222 -2.39 -1.73 28.48
N SER A 223 -3.15 -2.08 27.44
CA SER A 223 -3.84 -1.12 26.57
C SER A 223 -4.73 -0.18 27.38
N ARG A 224 -5.55 -0.73 28.27
CA ARG A 224 -6.37 0.07 29.18
C ARG A 224 -5.55 1.03 30.03
N VAL A 225 -4.47 0.55 30.65
CA VAL A 225 -3.62 1.39 31.51
C VAL A 225 -2.96 2.53 30.73
N LEU A 226 -2.49 2.28 29.50
CA LEU A 226 -1.93 3.32 28.65
C LEU A 226 -2.98 4.38 28.28
N ARG A 227 -4.20 3.95 27.92
CA ARG A 227 -5.31 4.86 27.59
C ARG A 227 -5.77 5.69 28.79
N GLU A 228 -5.85 5.10 29.97
CA GLU A 228 -6.16 5.81 31.22
C GLU A 228 -5.11 6.88 31.56
N LYS A 229 -3.86 6.72 31.10
CA LYS A 229 -2.79 7.72 31.20
C LYS A 229 -2.86 8.79 30.10
N GLY A 230 -3.79 8.67 29.15
CA GLY A 230 -3.94 9.59 28.02
C GLY A 230 -3.08 9.25 26.81
N ILE A 231 -2.50 8.03 26.76
CA ILE A 231 -1.79 7.56 25.57
C ILE A 231 -2.80 6.93 24.64
N GLU A 232 -2.95 7.55 23.49
CA GLU A 232 -3.97 7.22 22.51
C GLU A 232 -3.40 6.50 21.28
N ASP A 233 -2.12 6.72 20.97
CA ASP A 233 -1.44 6.10 19.84
C ASP A 233 -0.70 4.83 20.28
N ILE A 234 -1.45 3.73 20.35
CA ILE A 234 -0.97 2.42 20.78
C ILE A 234 -0.87 1.48 19.59
N VAL A 235 0.20 0.70 19.49
CA VAL A 235 0.38 -0.41 18.54
C VAL A 235 0.45 -1.73 19.31
N LEU A 236 -0.11 -2.81 18.78
CA LEU A 236 -0.21 -4.10 19.44
C LEU A 236 0.74 -5.12 18.82
N ASP A 237 1.67 -5.64 19.62
CA ASP A 237 2.52 -6.77 19.25
C ASP A 237 2.19 -7.99 20.15
N PRO A 238 1.39 -8.95 19.66
CA PRO A 238 1.07 -10.18 20.38
C PRO A 238 2.17 -11.25 20.26
N GLY A 239 3.35 -10.87 19.75
CA GLY A 239 4.44 -11.77 19.43
C GLY A 239 4.31 -12.36 18.03
N THR A 240 5.46 -12.51 17.35
CA THR A 240 5.58 -13.24 16.09
C THR A 240 6.34 -14.54 16.29
N PHE A 241 5.65 -15.66 16.09
CA PHE A 241 6.21 -17.00 16.20
C PHE A 241 6.49 -17.55 14.80
N VAL A 242 7.76 -17.76 14.47
CA VAL A 242 8.23 -18.02 13.09
C VAL A 242 8.46 -19.50 12.75
N GLU A 243 8.43 -20.37 13.76
CA GLU A 243 8.59 -21.83 13.66
C GLU A 243 7.22 -22.55 13.67
N GLU A 244 7.09 -23.61 14.46
CA GLU A 244 5.84 -24.38 14.62
C GLU A 244 4.68 -23.54 15.20
N GLY A 245 4.98 -22.38 15.80
CA GLY A 245 4.01 -21.46 16.41
C GLY A 245 3.39 -20.43 15.45
N ILE A 246 3.64 -20.49 14.14
CA ILE A 246 3.04 -19.52 13.20
C ILE A 246 1.50 -19.49 13.31
N GLY A 247 0.87 -20.64 13.60
CA GLY A 247 -0.56 -20.72 13.87
C GLY A 247 -1.02 -19.80 15.01
N ASP A 248 -0.27 -19.76 16.12
CA ASP A 248 -0.58 -18.89 17.26
C ASP A 248 -0.49 -17.40 16.87
N SER A 249 0.47 -17.04 16.00
CA SER A 249 0.56 -15.66 15.48
C SER A 249 -0.68 -15.30 14.67
N LEU A 250 -1.15 -16.20 13.81
CA LEU A 250 -2.34 -15.95 12.99
C LEU A 250 -3.60 -15.85 13.84
N ASP A 251 -3.75 -16.74 14.82
CA ASP A 251 -4.89 -16.72 15.73
C ASP A 251 -4.93 -15.39 16.52
N ASN A 252 -3.80 -14.94 17.05
CA ASN A 252 -3.71 -13.67 17.77
C ASN A 252 -4.07 -12.47 16.88
N PHE A 253 -3.52 -12.39 15.68
CA PHE A 253 -3.80 -11.26 14.77
C PHE A 253 -5.28 -11.24 14.34
N VAL A 254 -5.86 -12.40 14.05
CA VAL A 254 -7.28 -12.53 13.69
C VAL A 254 -8.18 -12.16 14.88
N MET A 255 -7.86 -12.63 16.09
CA MET A 255 -8.63 -12.30 17.29
C MET A 255 -8.59 -10.80 17.58
N ILE A 256 -7.42 -10.16 17.55
CA ILE A 256 -7.28 -8.71 17.75
C ILE A 256 -8.13 -7.96 16.73
N ARG A 257 -8.01 -8.30 15.43
CA ARG A 257 -8.76 -7.61 14.39
C ARG A 257 -10.27 -7.78 14.55
N ARG A 258 -10.75 -8.96 14.91
CA ARG A 258 -12.17 -9.21 15.18
C ARG A 258 -12.68 -8.45 16.40
N LEU A 259 -11.88 -8.41 17.47
CA LEU A 259 -12.22 -7.63 18.65
C LEU A 259 -12.34 -6.14 18.31
N ALA A 260 -11.48 -5.61 17.45
CA ALA A 260 -11.58 -4.24 16.98
C ALA A 260 -12.80 -3.98 16.07
N VAL A 261 -13.02 -4.84 15.08
CA VAL A 261 -14.00 -4.60 14.00
C VAL A 261 -15.42 -5.08 14.36
N GLU A 262 -15.55 -6.31 14.86
CA GLU A 262 -16.85 -6.93 15.14
C GLU A 262 -17.37 -6.52 16.53
N GLU A 263 -16.50 -6.57 17.55
CA GLU A 263 -16.89 -6.32 18.94
C GLU A 263 -16.69 -4.85 19.37
N GLN A 264 -15.95 -4.06 18.59
CA GLN A 264 -15.56 -2.68 18.94
C GLN A 264 -14.95 -2.57 20.34
N ASP A 265 -14.12 -3.55 20.71
CA ASP A 265 -13.43 -3.56 21.99
C ASP A 265 -12.36 -2.49 22.01
N GLU A 266 -12.67 -1.40 22.71
CA GLU A 266 -11.84 -0.21 22.88
C GLU A 266 -10.37 -0.48 23.28
N ASP A 267 -10.08 -1.60 23.94
CA ASP A 267 -8.72 -1.98 24.31
C ASP A 267 -7.91 -2.62 23.14
N PHE A 268 -8.58 -2.98 22.02
CA PHE A 268 -7.99 -3.65 20.86
C PHE A 268 -8.16 -2.89 19.53
N ARG A 269 -8.76 -1.70 19.53
CA ARG A 269 -8.97 -0.86 18.33
C ARG A 269 -7.68 -0.17 17.85
N PHE A 270 -6.59 -0.92 17.75
CA PHE A 270 -5.24 -0.44 17.51
C PHE A 270 -4.53 -1.26 16.43
N PRO A 271 -3.57 -0.65 15.70
CA PRO A 271 -2.79 -1.35 14.69
C PRO A 271 -1.98 -2.52 15.28
N ILE A 272 -1.72 -3.54 14.47
CA ILE A 272 -1.00 -4.77 14.81
C ILE A 272 0.39 -4.76 14.16
N LEU A 273 1.41 -5.06 14.96
CA LEU A 273 2.80 -5.17 14.51
C LEU A 273 3.24 -6.64 14.50
N GLY A 274 3.96 -7.04 13.45
CA GLY A 274 4.64 -8.32 13.34
C GLY A 274 6.13 -8.18 13.07
N ILE A 275 6.91 -9.19 13.43
CA ILE A 275 8.39 -9.19 13.28
C ILE A 275 8.86 -10.46 12.55
N PRO A 276 8.68 -10.53 11.21
CA PRO A 276 9.26 -11.57 10.38
C PRO A 276 10.77 -11.75 10.56
N ALA A 277 11.49 -10.67 10.94
CA ALA A 277 12.93 -10.68 11.23
C ALA A 277 13.37 -11.72 12.27
N LEU A 278 12.46 -12.19 13.14
CA LEU A 278 12.76 -13.25 14.11
C LEU A 278 13.16 -14.58 13.44
N THR A 279 12.82 -14.77 12.16
CA THR A 279 13.26 -15.91 11.35
C THR A 279 14.77 -16.10 11.40
N TRP A 280 15.52 -14.99 11.35
CA TRP A 280 16.98 -14.98 11.34
C TRP A 280 17.59 -15.42 12.66
N LEU A 281 16.81 -15.64 13.73
CA LEU A 281 17.30 -16.29 14.95
C LEU A 281 17.50 -17.79 14.76
N TYR A 282 16.73 -18.42 13.87
CA TYR A 282 16.65 -19.87 13.69
C TYR A 282 17.24 -20.34 12.36
N GLU A 283 16.97 -19.59 11.29
CA GLU A 283 17.54 -19.86 9.96
C GLU A 283 18.67 -18.87 9.67
N LYS A 284 19.84 -19.38 9.30
CA LYS A 284 21.05 -18.59 9.04
C LYS A 284 21.51 -18.66 7.60
N ASP A 285 20.99 -19.61 6.83
CA ASP A 285 21.18 -19.63 5.39
C ASP A 285 20.45 -18.42 4.77
N GLU A 286 21.16 -17.65 3.96
CA GLU A 286 20.64 -16.40 3.40
C GLU A 286 19.41 -16.64 2.50
N ILE A 287 19.44 -17.70 1.69
CA ILE A 287 18.37 -17.99 0.74
C ILE A 287 17.15 -18.53 1.48
N GLN A 288 17.32 -19.55 2.33
CA GLN A 288 16.21 -20.11 3.10
C GLN A 288 15.65 -19.09 4.10
N GLY A 289 16.52 -18.32 4.75
CA GLY A 289 16.16 -17.24 5.68
C GLY A 289 15.31 -16.17 5.01
N GLY A 290 15.76 -15.65 3.86
CA GLY A 290 15.03 -14.63 3.10
C GLY A 290 13.70 -15.14 2.55
N ILE A 291 13.66 -16.36 2.00
CA ILE A 291 12.40 -16.99 1.55
C ILE A 291 11.41 -17.11 2.71
N ARG A 292 11.89 -17.54 3.87
CA ARG A 292 11.06 -17.78 5.05
C ARG A 292 10.56 -16.47 5.67
N GLU A 293 11.42 -15.46 5.79
CA GLU A 293 11.04 -14.13 6.23
C GLU A 293 9.96 -13.54 5.32
N ALA A 294 10.17 -13.57 4.01
CA ALA A 294 9.18 -13.09 3.03
C ALA A 294 7.85 -13.86 3.12
N THR A 295 7.91 -15.18 3.34
CA THR A 295 6.70 -16.02 3.49
C THR A 295 5.93 -15.67 4.76
N ILE A 296 6.62 -15.48 5.90
CA ILE A 296 5.99 -15.09 7.16
C ILE A 296 5.38 -13.69 7.05
N ALA A 297 6.12 -12.74 6.47
CA ALA A 297 5.62 -11.41 6.19
C ALA A 297 4.35 -11.43 5.33
N ALA A 298 4.36 -12.17 4.23
CA ALA A 298 3.19 -12.33 3.37
C ALA A 298 1.99 -12.95 4.12
N THR A 299 2.26 -13.91 5.00
CA THR A 299 1.22 -14.57 5.81
C THR A 299 0.59 -13.59 6.80
N LEU A 300 1.40 -12.83 7.54
CA LEU A 300 0.94 -11.85 8.53
C LEU A 300 0.24 -10.65 7.87
N MET A 301 0.73 -10.18 6.71
CA MET A 301 0.08 -9.12 5.93
C MET A 301 -1.33 -9.53 5.48
N ASN A 302 -1.51 -10.78 5.03
CA ASN A 302 -2.84 -11.34 4.72
C ASN A 302 -3.73 -11.53 5.96
N LYS A 303 -3.15 -11.42 7.16
CA LYS A 303 -3.83 -11.52 8.46
C LYS A 303 -3.66 -10.24 9.26
N TYR A 304 -3.87 -9.10 8.61
CA TYR A 304 -4.12 -7.82 9.26
C TYR A 304 -2.93 -7.18 9.97
N ALA A 305 -1.70 -7.57 9.64
CA ALA A 305 -0.53 -6.83 10.08
C ALA A 305 -0.53 -5.42 9.45
N ASP A 306 -0.46 -4.39 10.29
CA ASP A 306 -0.36 -3.00 9.85
C ASP A 306 1.09 -2.53 9.77
N MET A 307 1.99 -3.18 10.51
CA MET A 307 3.43 -2.97 10.42
C MET A 307 4.18 -4.29 10.49
N LEU A 308 5.22 -4.44 9.65
CA LEU A 308 6.10 -5.60 9.63
C LEU A 308 7.57 -5.17 9.69
N ILE A 309 8.32 -5.72 10.65
CA ILE A 309 9.77 -5.47 10.80
C ILE A 309 10.57 -6.63 10.21
N PHE A 310 11.41 -6.31 9.23
CA PHE A 310 12.27 -7.22 8.47
C PHE A 310 13.74 -7.03 8.82
N HIS A 311 14.56 -8.00 8.44
CA HIS A 311 16.02 -7.94 8.45
C HIS A 311 16.63 -8.07 7.05
N GLY A 312 16.02 -8.87 6.16
CA GLY A 312 16.41 -8.99 4.76
C GLY A 312 16.35 -7.67 4.02
N THR A 313 17.26 -7.49 3.05
CA THR A 313 17.36 -6.27 2.20
C THR A 313 17.60 -6.60 0.73
N ASN A 314 17.76 -7.87 0.38
CA ASN A 314 17.90 -8.30 -0.99
C ASN A 314 16.59 -8.03 -1.75
N ILE A 315 16.71 -7.56 -2.98
CA ILE A 315 15.52 -7.18 -3.74
C ILE A 315 14.61 -8.37 -4.07
N TRP A 316 15.17 -9.58 -4.22
CA TRP A 316 14.42 -10.80 -4.55
C TRP A 316 13.54 -11.31 -3.39
N GLU A 317 13.88 -10.99 -2.14
CA GLU A 317 13.05 -11.29 -0.96
C GLU A 317 11.97 -10.22 -0.74
N LEU A 318 12.25 -8.96 -1.09
CA LEU A 318 11.32 -7.84 -0.92
C LEU A 318 10.26 -7.74 -2.03
N ILE A 319 10.60 -8.05 -3.29
CA ILE A 319 9.66 -7.94 -4.43
C ILE A 319 8.34 -8.68 -4.17
N PRO A 320 8.32 -9.96 -3.71
CA PRO A 320 7.06 -10.67 -3.44
C PRO A 320 6.19 -9.98 -2.39
N VAL A 321 6.80 -9.41 -1.34
CA VAL A 321 6.10 -8.73 -0.24
C VAL A 321 5.54 -7.38 -0.69
N LEU A 322 6.34 -6.58 -1.40
CA LEU A 322 5.91 -5.31 -2.00
C LEU A 322 4.75 -5.52 -2.99
N THR A 323 4.89 -6.56 -3.82
CA THR A 323 3.90 -6.97 -4.82
C THR A 323 2.58 -7.37 -4.16
N LEU A 324 2.66 -8.15 -3.07
CA LEU A 324 1.48 -8.57 -2.30
C LEU A 324 0.79 -7.38 -1.65
N ARG A 325 1.56 -6.46 -1.03
CA ARG A 325 1.02 -5.24 -0.42
C ARG A 325 0.23 -4.43 -1.43
N GLN A 326 0.81 -4.13 -2.60
CA GLN A 326 0.10 -3.43 -3.68
C GLN A 326 -1.22 -4.14 -4.04
N GLY A 327 -1.19 -5.47 -4.18
CA GLY A 327 -2.39 -6.25 -4.52
C GLY A 327 -3.48 -6.26 -3.45
N ILE A 328 -3.12 -6.38 -2.17
CA ILE A 328 -4.08 -6.38 -1.05
C ILE A 328 -4.80 -5.04 -0.94
N TYR A 329 -4.07 -3.94 -1.10
CA TYR A 329 -4.55 -2.59 -0.87
C TYR A 329 -5.10 -1.88 -2.13
N THR A 330 -5.08 -2.55 -3.29
CA THR A 330 -5.80 -2.07 -4.48
C THR A 330 -7.31 -2.05 -4.20
N ASP A 331 -8.03 -0.99 -4.56
CA ASP A 331 -9.49 -0.92 -4.38
C ASP A 331 -10.19 -1.99 -5.24
N PRO A 332 -10.90 -2.98 -4.65
CA PRO A 332 -11.55 -4.03 -5.42
C PRO A 332 -12.77 -3.56 -6.23
N ARG A 333 -13.25 -2.33 -6.00
CA ARG A 333 -14.40 -1.76 -6.72
C ARG A 333 -14.01 -1.07 -8.02
N LYS A 334 -12.76 -0.61 -8.14
CA LYS A 334 -12.26 0.17 -9.26
C LYS A 334 -11.17 -0.61 -10.01
N PRO A 335 -11.44 -1.12 -11.22
CA PRO A 335 -10.39 -1.70 -12.05
C PRO A 335 -9.30 -0.65 -12.29
N GLN A 336 -8.03 -1.01 -12.07
CA GLN A 336 -6.91 -0.13 -12.41
C GLN A 336 -6.81 -0.04 -13.93
N ALA A 337 -6.96 1.17 -14.47
CA ALA A 337 -6.89 1.45 -15.88
C ALA A 337 -5.79 2.47 -16.19
N VAL A 338 -5.25 2.39 -17.41
CA VAL A 338 -4.34 3.36 -18.00
C VAL A 338 -5.13 4.23 -18.99
N ASP A 339 -4.64 5.41 -19.33
CA ASP A 339 -5.29 6.25 -20.36
C ASP A 339 -5.32 5.51 -21.70
N ALA A 340 -6.50 5.46 -22.33
CA ALA A 340 -6.64 4.91 -23.66
C ALA A 340 -6.02 5.85 -24.71
N GLY A 341 -5.59 5.27 -25.83
CA GLY A 341 -5.01 6.04 -26.93
C GLY A 341 -3.77 5.38 -27.54
N LEU A 342 -2.85 6.21 -28.03
CA LEU A 342 -1.68 5.78 -28.78
C LEU A 342 -0.40 5.98 -27.97
N TYR A 343 0.35 4.90 -27.80
CA TYR A 343 1.65 4.87 -27.15
C TYR A 343 2.76 4.52 -28.16
N GLU A 344 3.93 5.11 -27.96
CA GLU A 344 5.07 5.03 -28.87
C GLU A 344 6.25 4.37 -28.16
N PHE A 345 6.79 3.29 -28.75
CA PHE A 345 7.92 2.55 -28.20
C PHE A 345 9.09 2.50 -29.20
N GLY A 346 10.26 2.96 -28.78
CA GLY A 346 11.50 2.89 -29.56
C GLY A 346 11.59 3.94 -30.68
N ASP A 347 12.45 3.68 -31.67
CA ASP A 347 12.66 4.56 -32.83
C ASP A 347 11.68 4.19 -33.95
N LEU A 348 10.62 5.00 -34.09
CA LEU A 348 9.51 4.74 -34.98
C LEU A 348 9.70 5.36 -36.37
N ASP A 349 9.23 4.64 -37.37
CA ASP A 349 9.14 5.05 -38.76
C ASP A 349 7.76 4.72 -39.34
N LYS A 350 7.58 4.96 -40.64
CA LYS A 350 6.31 4.75 -41.32
C LYS A 350 5.95 3.27 -41.53
N ASP A 351 6.94 2.38 -41.41
CA ASP A 351 6.78 0.93 -41.58
C ASP A 351 6.67 0.20 -40.24
N SER A 352 6.69 0.95 -39.14
CA SER A 352 6.66 0.41 -37.79
C SER A 352 5.34 -0.34 -37.51
N PRO A 353 5.41 -1.49 -36.82
CA PRO A 353 4.23 -2.31 -36.53
C PRO A 353 3.30 -1.61 -35.54
N ILE A 354 2.01 -1.91 -35.67
CA ILE A 354 0.96 -1.39 -34.78
C ILE A 354 0.35 -2.57 -34.04
N LEU A 355 0.55 -2.56 -32.72
CA LEU A 355 0.00 -3.52 -31.78
C LEU A 355 -1.27 -2.93 -31.16
N MET A 356 -2.19 -3.80 -30.74
CA MET A 356 -3.37 -3.40 -29.95
C MET A 356 -3.38 -4.10 -28.60
N THR A 357 -3.84 -3.41 -27.57
CA THR A 357 -4.16 -3.98 -26.25
C THR A 357 -5.35 -3.24 -25.62
N THR A 358 -5.73 -3.60 -24.40
CA THR A 358 -6.78 -2.91 -23.62
C THR A 358 -6.17 -2.02 -22.55
N ASN A 359 -6.97 -1.08 -22.04
CA ASN A 359 -6.55 -0.14 -21.01
C ASN A 359 -6.54 -0.69 -19.58
N PHE A 360 -6.75 -1.99 -19.37
CA PHE A 360 -6.55 -2.60 -18.06
C PHE A 360 -5.06 -2.53 -17.69
N ALA A 361 -4.73 -1.90 -16.56
CA ALA A 361 -3.35 -1.56 -16.21
C ALA A 361 -2.42 -2.77 -16.22
N LEU A 362 -2.82 -3.89 -15.61
CA LEU A 362 -2.05 -5.13 -15.64
C LEU A 362 -1.80 -5.63 -17.06
N THR A 363 -2.81 -5.60 -17.94
CA THR A 363 -2.64 -5.98 -19.34
C THR A 363 -1.71 -5.01 -20.08
N PHE A 364 -1.92 -3.70 -19.93
CA PHE A 364 -1.09 -2.67 -20.55
C PHE A 364 0.38 -2.79 -20.15
N TYR A 365 0.68 -2.78 -18.85
CA TYR A 365 2.06 -2.82 -18.34
C TYR A 365 2.76 -4.16 -18.63
N THR A 366 2.01 -5.26 -18.76
CA THR A 366 2.57 -6.54 -19.22
C THR A 366 3.02 -6.44 -20.68
N VAL A 367 2.18 -5.88 -21.56
CA VAL A 367 2.54 -5.65 -22.97
C VAL A 367 3.69 -4.65 -23.08
N GLU A 368 3.65 -3.54 -22.34
CA GLU A 368 4.71 -2.54 -22.30
C GLU A 368 6.06 -3.18 -21.93
N GLY A 369 6.13 -3.92 -20.82
CA GLY A 369 7.38 -4.55 -20.37
C GLY A 369 7.97 -5.56 -21.36
N ASP A 370 7.12 -6.17 -22.20
CA ASP A 370 7.55 -7.12 -23.23
C ASP A 370 8.03 -6.46 -24.52
N ILE A 371 7.66 -5.19 -24.79
CA ILE A 371 8.07 -4.48 -26.01
C ILE A 371 9.08 -3.36 -25.75
N LYS A 372 9.04 -2.70 -24.59
CA LYS A 372 9.89 -1.57 -24.23
C LYS A 372 11.37 -1.97 -24.27
N GLY A 373 12.14 -1.27 -25.11
CA GLY A 373 13.57 -1.53 -25.32
C GLY A 373 13.90 -2.81 -26.10
N LYS A 374 12.89 -3.59 -26.51
CA LYS A 374 13.05 -4.83 -27.31
C LYS A 374 12.53 -4.66 -28.74
N THR A 375 11.51 -3.81 -28.92
CA THR A 375 10.78 -3.65 -30.19
C THR A 375 10.44 -2.18 -30.41
N ASN A 376 10.59 -1.71 -31.65
CA ASN A 376 10.02 -0.44 -32.08
C ASN A 376 8.58 -0.69 -32.58
N ALA A 377 7.58 -0.15 -31.91
CA ALA A 377 6.17 -0.36 -32.25
C ALA A 377 5.28 0.77 -31.73
N TYR A 378 4.18 1.00 -32.43
CA TYR A 378 3.03 1.71 -31.89
C TYR A 378 2.15 0.74 -31.10
N LEU A 379 1.58 1.19 -29.99
CA LEU A 379 0.61 0.43 -29.21
C LEU A 379 -0.69 1.24 -29.08
N LEU A 380 -1.74 0.75 -29.71
CA LEU A 380 -3.10 1.23 -29.54
C LEU A 380 -3.72 0.58 -28.29
N VAL A 381 -4.15 1.42 -27.36
CA VAL A 381 -4.76 1.02 -26.09
C VAL A 381 -6.23 1.34 -26.15
N LEU A 382 -7.08 0.31 -26.26
CA LEU A 382 -8.53 0.45 -26.31
C LEU A 382 -9.10 0.67 -24.92
N ASP A 383 -9.99 1.66 -24.77
CA ASP A 383 -10.77 1.82 -23.55
C ASP A 383 -11.77 0.68 -23.40
N THR A 384 -11.56 -0.18 -22.41
CA THR A 384 -12.46 -1.29 -22.08
C THR A 384 -13.05 -1.15 -20.68
N GLU A 385 -13.01 0.07 -20.13
CA GLU A 385 -13.32 0.39 -18.74
C GLU A 385 -12.43 -0.42 -17.76
N GLY A 386 -11.16 -0.58 -18.12
CA GLY A 386 -10.16 -1.30 -17.31
C GLY A 386 -10.36 -2.82 -17.28
N ARG A 387 -10.83 -3.43 -18.38
CA ARG A 387 -11.02 -4.89 -18.49
C ARG A 387 -9.93 -5.55 -19.34
N ALA A 388 -9.48 -6.74 -18.92
CA ALA A 388 -8.55 -7.57 -19.69
C ALA A 388 -9.11 -7.95 -21.06
N VAL A 389 -8.24 -8.37 -21.99
CA VAL A 389 -8.60 -8.66 -23.39
C VAL A 389 -9.80 -9.62 -23.53
N ASP A 390 -9.74 -10.79 -22.91
CA ASP A 390 -10.79 -11.80 -22.99
C ASP A 390 -12.09 -11.39 -22.29
N VAL A 391 -11.97 -10.71 -21.15
CA VAL A 391 -13.11 -10.17 -20.39
C VAL A 391 -13.83 -9.08 -21.19
N SER A 392 -13.08 -8.16 -21.80
CA SER A 392 -13.62 -7.07 -22.62
C SER A 392 -14.25 -7.57 -23.92
N LEU A 393 -13.71 -8.64 -24.51
CA LEU A 393 -14.31 -9.33 -25.64
C LEU A 393 -15.66 -9.96 -25.25
N ALA A 394 -15.70 -10.70 -24.14
CA ALA A 394 -16.92 -11.33 -23.65
C ALA A 394 -17.97 -10.30 -23.19
N GLY A 395 -17.52 -9.17 -22.64
CA GLY A 395 -18.37 -8.07 -22.20
C GLY A 395 -18.82 -7.12 -23.31
N GLY A 396 -18.29 -7.27 -24.52
CA GLY A 396 -18.64 -6.47 -25.70
C GLY A 396 -17.96 -5.11 -25.79
N GLN A 397 -17.07 -4.75 -24.85
CA GLN A 397 -16.28 -3.52 -24.92
C GLN A 397 -15.23 -3.60 -26.04
N LEU A 398 -14.62 -4.77 -26.24
CA LEU A 398 -13.73 -5.02 -27.37
C LEU A 398 -14.56 -5.56 -28.53
N ASN A 399 -14.86 -4.69 -29.49
CA ASN A 399 -15.62 -5.00 -30.71
C ASN A 399 -15.05 -4.22 -31.91
N ALA A 400 -15.52 -4.54 -33.12
CA ALA A 400 -15.00 -3.96 -34.36
C ALA A 400 -15.15 -2.44 -34.47
N GLU A 401 -16.31 -1.90 -34.08
CA GLU A 401 -16.60 -0.45 -34.08
C GLU A 401 -15.62 0.29 -33.15
N ALA A 402 -15.47 -0.19 -31.91
CA ALA A 402 -14.59 0.42 -30.92
C ALA A 402 -13.12 0.44 -31.37
N VAL A 403 -12.65 -0.60 -32.05
CA VAL A 403 -11.29 -0.66 -32.61
C VAL A 403 -11.12 0.29 -33.80
N ALA A 404 -12.10 0.34 -34.71
CA ALA A 404 -12.07 1.24 -35.86
C ALA A 404 -12.10 2.72 -35.42
N ASP A 405 -12.87 3.04 -34.38
CA ASP A 405 -12.91 4.38 -33.80
C ASP A 405 -11.59 4.74 -33.13
N LEU A 406 -10.99 3.83 -32.36
CA LEU A 406 -9.66 4.04 -31.77
C LEU A 406 -8.58 4.37 -32.83
N ILE A 407 -8.57 3.67 -33.96
CA ILE A 407 -7.65 3.97 -35.08
C ILE A 407 -7.85 5.41 -35.58
N LYS A 408 -9.10 5.82 -35.80
CA LYS A 408 -9.42 7.17 -36.30
C LYS A 408 -9.08 8.26 -35.28
N GLU A 409 -9.48 8.07 -34.02
CA GLU A 409 -9.32 9.05 -32.94
C GLU A 409 -7.85 9.28 -32.58
N THR A 410 -7.02 8.24 -32.64
CA THR A 410 -5.59 8.35 -32.33
C THR A 410 -4.76 8.98 -33.46
N GLY A 411 -5.31 9.09 -34.67
CA GLY A 411 -4.60 9.62 -35.84
C GLY A 411 -3.41 8.77 -36.28
N ILE A 412 -3.39 7.48 -35.92
CA ILE A 412 -2.30 6.57 -36.31
C ILE A 412 -2.18 6.43 -37.83
N GLU A 413 -3.29 6.61 -38.56
CA GLU A 413 -3.32 6.54 -40.02
C GLU A 413 -2.40 7.56 -40.70
N ASP A 414 -2.16 8.70 -40.06
CA ASP A 414 -1.27 9.76 -40.57
C ASP A 414 0.21 9.51 -40.26
N LYS A 415 0.50 8.56 -39.36
CA LYS A 415 1.86 8.26 -38.89
C LYS A 415 2.51 7.08 -39.60
N VAL A 416 1.72 6.13 -40.10
CA VAL A 416 2.21 4.91 -40.76
C VAL A 416 1.73 4.79 -42.20
N GLU A 417 2.48 4.06 -43.03
CA GLU A 417 2.05 3.60 -44.34
C GLU A 417 1.51 2.16 -44.28
N THR A 418 1.92 1.38 -43.27
CA THR A 418 1.36 0.06 -42.99
C THR A 418 -0.11 0.21 -42.58
N ARG A 419 -1.00 -0.56 -43.22
CA ARG A 419 -2.43 -0.63 -42.89
C ARG A 419 -2.75 -1.99 -42.29
N THR A 420 -1.90 -2.38 -41.33
CA THR A 420 -1.92 -3.70 -40.70
C THR A 420 -1.94 -3.54 -39.18
N LEU A 421 -3.00 -4.03 -38.54
CA LEU A 421 -3.18 -4.04 -37.09
C LEU A 421 -2.88 -5.43 -36.53
N ILE A 422 -2.01 -5.51 -35.52
CA ILE A 422 -1.74 -6.76 -34.81
C ILE A 422 -2.55 -6.79 -33.51
N ILE A 423 -3.55 -7.67 -33.47
CA ILE A 423 -4.42 -7.84 -32.29
C ILE A 423 -3.90 -8.95 -31.38
N PRO A 424 -4.22 -8.95 -30.07
CA PRO A 424 -3.87 -10.04 -29.18
C PRO A 424 -4.49 -11.36 -29.64
N GLY A 425 -3.81 -12.48 -29.42
CA GLY A 425 -4.31 -13.80 -29.81
C GLY A 425 -5.64 -14.19 -29.15
N LEU A 426 -5.99 -13.56 -28.01
CA LEU A 426 -7.29 -13.73 -27.35
C LEU A 426 -8.44 -13.01 -28.07
N ALA A 427 -8.13 -11.97 -28.86
CA ALA A 427 -9.10 -11.22 -29.67
C ALA A 427 -9.28 -11.80 -31.09
N ALA A 428 -8.65 -12.94 -31.40
CA ALA A 428 -8.79 -13.62 -32.70
C ALA A 428 -10.24 -13.79 -33.20
N PRO A 429 -11.25 -14.09 -32.35
CA PRO A 429 -12.63 -14.27 -32.81
C PRO A 429 -13.25 -13.06 -33.54
N VAL A 430 -12.79 -11.83 -33.26
CA VAL A 430 -13.32 -10.60 -33.87
C VAL A 430 -12.41 -10.04 -34.98
N SER A 431 -11.33 -10.74 -35.35
CA SER A 431 -10.37 -10.28 -36.36
C SER A 431 -11.02 -9.91 -37.70
N GLY A 432 -11.89 -10.78 -38.23
CA GLY A 432 -12.58 -10.53 -39.50
C GLY A 432 -13.55 -9.35 -39.43
N GLU A 433 -14.26 -9.17 -38.32
CA GLU A 433 -15.16 -8.03 -38.13
C GLU A 433 -14.39 -6.72 -38.02
N ILE A 434 -13.24 -6.72 -37.32
CA ILE A 434 -12.33 -5.57 -37.26
C ILE A 434 -11.80 -5.23 -38.65
N GLU A 435 -11.39 -6.23 -39.45
CA GLU A 435 -10.88 -6.02 -40.81
C GLU A 435 -11.95 -5.40 -41.72
N ASP A 436 -13.18 -5.91 -41.67
CA ASP A 436 -14.31 -5.40 -42.44
C ASP A 436 -14.68 -3.94 -42.05
N GLU A 437 -14.69 -3.62 -40.76
CA GLU A 437 -15.12 -2.30 -40.26
C GLU A 437 -14.02 -1.23 -40.35
N SER A 438 -12.77 -1.59 -40.04
CA SER A 438 -11.64 -0.65 -40.09
C SER A 438 -11.10 -0.45 -41.51
N GLY A 439 -11.21 -1.47 -42.37
CA GLY A 439 -10.55 -1.51 -43.68
C GLY A 439 -9.03 -1.75 -43.60
N TRP A 440 -8.51 -2.11 -42.42
CA TRP A 440 -7.12 -2.48 -42.18
C TRP A 440 -6.96 -4.00 -42.17
N GLU A 441 -5.84 -4.51 -42.66
CA GLU A 441 -5.49 -5.93 -42.52
C GLU A 441 -5.30 -6.26 -41.03
N VAL A 442 -5.91 -7.34 -40.54
CA VAL A 442 -5.78 -7.73 -39.14
C VAL A 442 -4.94 -9.00 -39.00
N LEU A 443 -3.80 -8.87 -38.33
CA LEU A 443 -2.95 -10.00 -37.95
C LEU A 443 -3.24 -10.44 -36.52
N VAL A 444 -3.42 -11.74 -36.32
CA VAL A 444 -3.56 -12.32 -34.98
C VAL A 444 -2.18 -12.58 -34.40
N GLY A 445 -1.82 -11.79 -33.39
CA GLY A 445 -0.60 -11.96 -32.61
C GLY A 445 -0.64 -13.14 -31.63
N PRO A 446 0.40 -13.31 -30.80
CA PRO A 446 0.44 -14.35 -29.78
C PRO A 446 -0.63 -14.12 -28.70
N ARG A 447 -1.00 -15.19 -27.99
CA ARG A 447 -1.91 -15.10 -26.83
C ARG A 447 -1.25 -14.43 -25.61
N ASP A 448 0.08 -14.51 -25.54
CA ASP A 448 0.91 -13.97 -24.45
C ASP A 448 1.87 -12.94 -25.04
N SER A 449 2.00 -11.77 -24.42
CA SER A 449 2.80 -10.65 -24.94
C SER A 449 4.30 -10.94 -24.99
N SER A 450 4.80 -11.88 -24.18
CA SER A 450 6.20 -12.29 -24.21
C SER A 450 6.64 -12.85 -25.56
N GLY A 451 5.68 -13.32 -26.37
CA GLY A 451 5.92 -13.78 -27.74
C GLY A 451 5.91 -12.70 -28.81
N VAL A 452 5.60 -11.43 -28.46
CA VAL A 452 5.50 -10.32 -29.44
C VAL A 452 6.83 -10.03 -30.14
N PRO A 453 7.98 -9.96 -29.44
CA PRO A 453 9.26 -9.72 -30.12
C PRO A 453 9.56 -10.77 -31.21
N ASP A 454 9.50 -12.05 -30.85
CA ASP A 454 9.71 -13.18 -31.78
C ASP A 454 8.70 -13.21 -32.94
N PHE A 455 7.45 -12.80 -32.68
CA PHE A 455 6.41 -12.72 -33.70
C PHE A 455 6.74 -11.66 -34.75
N LEU A 456 7.16 -10.47 -34.31
CA LEU A 456 7.50 -9.35 -35.18
C LEU A 456 8.76 -9.63 -36.01
N ASP A 457 9.77 -10.26 -35.42
CA ASP A 457 10.98 -10.66 -36.16
C ASP A 457 10.66 -11.62 -37.30
N LYS A 458 9.78 -12.60 -37.06
CA LYS A 458 9.31 -13.54 -38.10
C LYS A 458 8.48 -12.88 -39.20
N LEU A 459 7.79 -11.78 -38.91
CA LEU A 459 7.06 -11.01 -39.92
C LEU A 459 8.03 -10.25 -40.84
N LYS A 460 9.10 -9.68 -40.26
CA LYS A 460 10.15 -9.00 -41.02
C LYS A 460 10.90 -9.94 -41.95
N GLU A 461 11.15 -11.19 -41.55
CA GLU A 461 11.81 -12.19 -42.42
C GLU A 461 10.98 -12.63 -43.64
N LYS A 462 9.65 -12.43 -43.60
CA LYS A 462 8.73 -12.86 -44.65
C LYS A 462 8.31 -11.74 -45.61
N SER A 463 8.61 -10.50 -45.25
CA SER A 463 8.33 -9.28 -46.04
C SER A 463 9.55 -8.94 -46.89
#